data_AF-A0A7J4S749-F1
#
_entry.id   AF-A0A7J4S749-F1
#
_cell.length_a   1.000
_cell.length_b   1.000
_cell.length_c   1.000
_cell.angle_alpha   90.00
_cell.angle_beta   90.00
_cell.angle_gamma   90.00
#
_symmetry.space_group_name_H-M   'P 1'
#
loop_
_entity.id
_entity.type
_entity.pdbx_description
1 polymer ?
#
loop_
_entity_poly.entity_id
_entity_poly.type
_entity_poly.pdbx_seq_one_letter_code
_entity_poly.pdbx_strand_id
1 'polypeptide(L)' 'MILRGISEREVHDALRKGTKRTQEGKVVAAYMYFEVVYVVRREDVWVITVQFRW' A
#
# COMPACT_ATOMS: atom_id res chain seq x y z
N MET A 1 3.86 8.83 7.76
CA MET A 1 4.65 9.69 6.86
C MET A 1 4.05 9.56 5.47
N ILE A 2 3.24 10.55 5.06
CA ILE A 2 2.57 10.59 3.75
C ILE A 2 3.58 11.15 2.75
N LEU A 3 4.07 10.32 1.83
CA LEU A 3 5.06 10.72 0.83
C LEU A 3 4.40 11.47 -0.34
N ARG A 4 4.88 12.69 -0.62
CA ARG A 4 4.80 13.44 -1.89
C ARG A 4 3.48 13.25 -2.69
N GLY A 5 2.38 13.84 -2.24
CA GLY A 5 1.18 13.99 -3.07
C GLY A 5 0.23 12.79 -3.11
N ILE A 6 0.53 11.70 -2.41
CA ILE A 6 -0.42 10.59 -2.21
C ILE A 6 -1.12 10.83 -0.89
N SER A 7 -2.43 11.01 -0.85
CA SER A 7 -3.18 11.22 0.39
C SER A 7 -3.40 9.93 1.19
N GLU A 8 -3.69 10.05 2.49
CA GLU A 8 -4.14 8.92 3.32
C GLU A 8 -5.36 8.21 2.74
N ARG A 9 -6.29 8.97 2.15
CA ARG A 9 -7.46 8.42 1.46
C ARG A 9 -7.03 7.54 0.27
N GLU A 10 -6.07 7.99 -0.53
CA GLU A 10 -5.55 7.19 -1.65
C GLU A 10 -4.84 5.92 -1.15
N VAL A 11 -4.10 5.98 -0.05
CA VAL A 11 -3.51 4.78 0.58
C VAL A 11 -4.61 3.81 1.02
N HIS A 12 -5.66 4.30 1.67
CA HIS A 12 -6.78 3.47 2.08
C HIS A 12 -7.52 2.86 0.88
N ASP A 13 -7.70 3.63 -0.20
CA ASP A 13 -8.25 3.12 -1.45
C ASP A 13 -7.34 2.06 -2.09
N ALA A 14 -6.02 2.23 -2.04
CA ALA A 14 -5.07 1.22 -2.51
C ALA A 14 -5.16 -0.08 -1.69
N LEU A 15 -5.25 0.00 -0.37
CA LEU A 15 -5.43 -1.18 0.49
C LEU A 15 -6.72 -1.93 0.15
N ARG A 16 -7.81 -1.21 -0.12
CA ARG A 16 -9.12 -1.80 -0.43
C ARG A 16 -9.21 -2.32 -1.87
N LYS A 17 -8.92 -1.47 -2.86
CA LYS A 17 -9.20 -1.65 -4.29
C LYS A 17 -7.96 -2.03 -5.12
N GLY A 18 -6.76 -1.80 -4.59
CA GLY A 18 -5.52 -2.08 -5.31
C GLY A 18 -5.34 -3.57 -5.63
N THR A 19 -4.63 -3.82 -6.72
CA THR A 19 -4.23 -5.18 -7.12
C THR A 19 -3.17 -5.69 -6.17
N LYS A 20 -3.48 -6.77 -5.46
CA LYS A 20 -2.65 -7.31 -4.38
C LYS A 20 -1.77 -8.45 -4.89
N ARG A 21 -0.50 -8.41 -4.53
CA ARG A 21 0.44 -9.53 -4.67
C ARG A 21 1.21 -9.73 -3.37
N THR A 22 1.57 -10.95 -3.07
CA THR A 22 2.40 -11.28 -1.91
C THR A 22 3.86 -11.34 -2.35
N GLN A 23 4.75 -10.67 -1.62
CA GLN A 23 6.20 -10.68 -1.86
C GLN A 23 6.91 -10.82 -0.51
N GLU A 24 7.65 -11.91 -0.31
CA GLU A 24 8.44 -12.16 0.91
C GLU A 24 7.64 -11.99 2.22
N GLY A 25 6.38 -12.47 2.24
CA GLY A 25 5.49 -12.35 3.41
C GLY A 25 4.88 -10.96 3.63
N LYS A 26 5.14 -10.01 2.72
CA LYS A 26 4.48 -8.69 2.69
C LYS A 26 3.42 -8.68 1.59
N VAL A 27 2.45 -7.79 1.71
CA VAL A 27 1.47 -7.53 0.67
C VAL A 27 1.85 -6.23 -0.03
N VAL A 28 1.93 -6.30 -1.36
CA VAL A 28 2.12 -5.15 -2.22
C VAL A 28 0.80 -4.90 -2.93
N ALA A 29 0.15 -3.77 -2.66
CA ALA A 29 -1.05 -3.32 -3.34
C ALA A 29 -0.68 -2.24 -4.36
N ALA A 30 -0.77 -2.56 -5.65
CA ALA A 30 -0.60 -1.59 -6.73
C ALA A 30 -1.91 -0.81 -6.95
N TYR A 31 -1.82 0.51 -7.01
CA TYR A 31 -2.97 1.39 -7.23
C TYR A 31 -2.55 2.63 -8.02
N MET A 32 -3.20 2.83 -9.18
CA MET A 32 -2.87 3.94 -10.08
C MET A 32 -1.36 4.02 -10.37
N TYR A 33 -0.72 5.12 -9.96
CA TYR A 33 0.67 5.49 -10.19
C TYR A 33 1.60 5.11 -9.03
N PHE A 34 1.15 4.33 -8.05
CA PHE A 34 1.95 3.96 -6.88
C PHE A 34 1.63 2.54 -6.37
N GLU A 35 2.47 2.02 -5.49
CA GLU A 35 2.28 0.77 -4.75
C GLU A 35 2.40 1.02 -3.25
N VAL A 36 1.57 0.33 -2.47
CA VAL A 36 1.60 0.32 -1.01
C VAL A 36 2.10 -1.04 -0.56
N VAL A 37 3.20 -1.06 0.17
CA VAL A 37 3.70 -2.26 0.83
C VAL A 37 3.24 -2.25 2.27
N TYR A 38 2.53 -3.28 2.68
CA TYR A 38 2.01 -3.42 4.03
C TYR A 38 2.06 -4.86 4.52
N VAL A 39 1.92 -5.03 5.83
CA VAL A 39 1.72 -6.34 6.46
C VAL A 39 0.44 -6.31 7.27
N VAL A 40 -0.27 -7.44 7.28
CA VAL A 40 -1.43 -7.64 8.15
C VAL A 40 -0.96 -8.41 9.37
N ARG A 41 -1.16 -7.85 10.56
CA ARG A 41 -0.85 -8.52 11.83
C ARG A 41 -2.10 -8.55 12.67
N ARG A 42 -2.65 -9.75 12.87
CA ARG A 42 -3.98 -9.94 13.49
C ARG A 42 -5.03 -9.15 12.71
N GLU A 43 -5.54 -8.07 13.29
CA GLU A 43 -6.58 -7.21 12.70
C GLU A 43 -6.03 -5.86 12.22
N ASP A 44 -4.75 -5.57 12.47
CA ASP A 44 -4.12 -4.31 12.12
C ASP A 44 -3.37 -4.37 10.79
N VAL A 45 -3.53 -3.32 10.00
CA VAL A 45 -2.77 -3.12 8.76
C VAL A 45 -1.63 -2.14 9.02
N TRP A 46 -0.40 -2.62 8.84
CA TRP A 46 0.81 -1.82 9.02
C TRP A 46 1.40 -1.49 7.65
N VAL A 47 1.23 -0.24 7.23
CA VAL A 47 1.86 0.26 6.01
C VAL A 47 3.36 0.46 6.26
N ILE A 48 4.18 -0.28 5.52
CA ILE A 48 5.65 -0.23 5.60
C ILE A 48 6.17 0.91 4.74
N THR A 49 5.74 0.97 3.48
CA THR A 49 6.18 2.01 2.54
C THR A 49 5.15 2.25 1.45
N VAL A 50 5.18 3.45 0.88
CA VAL A 50 4.43 3.83 -0.31
C VAL A 50 5.44 4.29 -1.36
N GLN A 51 5.36 3.76 -2.58
CA GLN A 51 6.34 4.02 -3.64
C GLN A 51 5.64 4.31 -4.97
N PHE A 52 6.14 5.29 -5.72
CA PHE A 52 5.67 5.54 -7.08
C PHE A 52 6.05 4.38 -8.01
N ARG A 53 5.19 4.11 -8.99
CA ARG A 53 5.45 3.19 -10.09
C ARG A 53 6.10 4.01 -11.21
N TRP A 54 7.33 3.67 -11.53
CA TRP A 54 8.11 4.16 -12.67
C TRP A 54 8.63 2.97 -13.44
#